data_AF-A0A951T0P3-F1
#
_entry.id   AF-A0A951T0P3-F1
#
_cell.length_a   1.000
_cell.length_b   1.000
_cell.length_c   1.000
_cell.angle_alpha   90.00
_cell.angle_beta   90.00
_cell.angle_gamma   90.00
#
_symmetry.space_group_name_H-M   'P 1'
#
loop_
_entity.id
_entity.type
_entity.pdbx_description
1 polymer ?
#
loop_
_entity_poly.entity_id
_entity_poly.type
_entity_poly.pdbx_seq_one_letter_code
_entity_poly.pdbx_strand_id
1 'polypeptide(L)'
;QKTLRKSLEKRGFHIINDSYITTDQNRRANYIDSQISIGGGEYLYFVAYIIDNKRIIVTEAGGKKELMEPYRAKLQKAVKSLKIQ
;
A
#
# COMPACT_ATOMS: atom_id res chain seq x y z
N GLN A 1 5.02 -6.47 9.20
CA GLN A 1 5.40 -5.14 8.67
C GLN A 1 6.90 -4.97 8.47
N LYS A 2 7.76 -5.13 9.49
CA LYS A 2 9.22 -4.83 9.39
C LYS A 2 9.94 -5.48 8.18
N THR A 3 9.56 -6.67 7.75
CA THR A 3 10.19 -7.34 6.60
C THR A 3 9.82 -6.74 5.25
N LEU A 4 8.55 -6.37 5.04
CA LEU A 4 8.09 -5.76 3.78
C LEU A 4 8.70 -4.38 3.60
N ARG A 5 8.64 -3.54 4.65
CA ARG A 5 9.28 -2.22 4.68
C ARG A 5 10.77 -2.31 4.32
N LYS A 6 11.52 -3.16 5.02
CA LYS A 6 12.96 -3.36 4.76
C LYS A 6 13.25 -3.83 3.33
N SER A 7 12.38 -4.68 2.77
CA SER A 7 12.52 -5.16 1.40
C SER A 7 12.33 -4.03 0.37
N LEU A 8 11.34 -3.16 0.59
CA LEU A 8 11.10 -1.98 -0.25
C LEU A 8 12.26 -0.99 -0.15
N GLU A 9 12.68 -0.64 1.06
CA GLU A 9 13.82 0.26 1.29
C GLU A 9 15.11 -0.29 0.63
N LYS A 10 15.39 -1.60 0.74
CA LYS A 10 16.53 -2.24 0.07
C LYS A 10 16.48 -2.14 -1.46
N ARG A 11 15.28 -2.02 -2.03
CA ARG A 11 15.05 -1.85 -3.48
C ARG A 11 15.03 -0.38 -3.92
N GLY A 12 15.36 0.55 -3.01
CA GLY A 12 15.44 1.98 -3.31
C GLY A 12 14.13 2.74 -3.13
N PHE A 13 13.08 2.11 -2.60
CA PHE A 13 11.85 2.83 -2.27
C PHE A 13 12.04 3.69 -1.02
N HIS A 14 11.54 4.92 -1.08
CA HIS A 14 11.38 5.78 0.09
C HIS A 14 9.97 5.61 0.67
N ILE A 15 9.88 5.28 1.94
CA ILE A 15 8.60 5.05 2.63
C ILE A 15 7.99 6.39 3.03
N ILE A 16 6.85 6.73 2.45
CA ILE A 16 6.08 7.93 2.80
C ILE A 16 5.24 7.67 4.05
N ASN A 17 4.60 6.50 4.11
CA ASN A 17 3.73 6.11 5.22
C ASN A 17 3.76 4.58 5.39
N ASP A 18 3.73 4.12 6.63
CA ASP A 18 3.63 2.70 7.01
C ASP A 18 2.70 2.63 8.22
N SER A 19 1.46 2.21 7.97
CA SER A 19 0.39 2.29 8.96
C SER A 19 -0.61 1.17 8.74
N TYR A 20 -1.77 1.26 9.40
CA TYR A 20 -2.88 0.35 9.20
C TYR A 20 -4.20 1.12 9.13
N ILE A 21 -5.18 0.50 8.49
CA ILE A 21 -6.58 0.91 8.56
C ILE A 21 -7.42 -0.28 9.01
N THR A 22 -8.47 0.01 9.76
CA THR A 22 -9.51 -0.97 10.07
C THR A 22 -10.55 -0.94 8.97
N THR A 23 -10.80 -2.07 8.32
CA THR A 23 -11.83 -2.21 7.27
C THR A 23 -13.23 -2.11 7.87
N ASP A 24 -14.25 -1.92 7.04
CA ASP A 24 -15.64 -1.91 7.47
C ASP A 24 -16.11 -3.24 8.10
N GLN A 25 -15.44 -4.35 7.79
CA GLN A 25 -15.62 -5.66 8.45
C GLN A 25 -14.77 -5.86 9.72
N ASN A 26 -14.25 -4.80 10.32
CA ASN A 26 -13.39 -4.84 11.51
C ASN A 26 -12.10 -5.68 11.37
N ARG A 27 -11.56 -5.79 10.15
CA ARG A 27 -10.28 -6.46 9.87
C ARG A 27 -9.17 -5.43 9.82
N ARG A 28 -7.97 -5.80 10.26
CA ARG A 28 -6.79 -4.94 10.16
C ARG A 28 -6.13 -5.10 8.79
N ALA A 29 -6.13 -4.04 8.00
CA ALA A 29 -5.35 -3.93 6.77
C ALA A 29 -4.09 -3.10 7.06
N ASN A 30 -2.92 -3.70 6.98
CA ASN A 30 -1.65 -2.97 7.07
C ASN A 30 -1.31 -2.45 5.68
N TYR A 31 -0.83 -1.21 5.57
CA TYR A 31 -0.48 -0.64 4.27
C TYR A 31 0.80 0.20 4.34
N ILE A 32 1.44 0.32 3.19
CA ILE A 32 2.63 1.13 2.97
C ILE A 32 2.38 2.01 1.73
N ASP A 33 2.51 3.32 1.90
CA ASP A 33 2.71 4.26 0.80
C ASP A 33 4.21 4.48 0.63
N SER A 34 4.71 4.34 -0.59
CA SER A 34 6.11 4.55 -0.91
C SER A 34 6.29 5.26 -2.24
N GLN A 35 7.47 5.85 -2.43
CA GLN A 35 7.88 6.44 -3.71
C GLN A 35 9.23 5.87 -4.16
N ILE A 36 9.48 5.91 -5.46
CA ILE A 36 10.78 5.55 -6.03
C ILE A 36 11.08 6.41 -7.26
N SER A 37 12.35 6.81 -7.39
CA SER A 37 12.86 7.58 -8.51
C SER A 37 13.61 6.63 -9.46
N ILE A 38 13.09 6.40 -10.67
CA ILE A 38 13.71 5.52 -11.68
C ILE A 38 13.62 6.18 -13.05
N GLY A 39 14.74 6.20 -13.78
CA GLY A 39 14.78 6.69 -15.16
C GLY A 39 14.36 8.16 -15.31
N GLY A 40 14.65 8.99 -14.30
CA GLY A 40 14.27 10.41 -14.27
C GLY A 40 12.80 10.68 -13.93
N GLY A 41 12.00 9.66 -13.63
CA GLY A 41 10.60 9.80 -13.20
C GLY A 41 10.40 9.44 -11.73
N GLU A 42 9.41 10.10 -11.11
CA GLU A 42 8.92 9.79 -9.76
C GLU A 42 7.69 8.88 -9.84
N TYR A 43 7.71 7.80 -9.07
CA TYR A 43 6.63 6.81 -9.02
C TYR A 43 6.12 6.66 -7.60
N LEU A 44 4.81 6.50 -7.46
CA LEU A 44 4.19 6.08 -6.21
C LEU A 44 3.86 4.60 -6.27
N TYR A 45 3.97 3.94 -5.14
CA TYR A 45 3.59 2.56 -4.95
C TYR A 45 2.93 2.38 -3.59
N PHE A 46 1.69 1.91 -3.64
CA PHE A 46 0.84 1.58 -2.51
C PHE A 46 0.69 0.07 -2.45
N VAL A 47 0.92 -0.50 -1.27
CA VAL A 47 0.64 -1.91 -0.99
C VAL A 47 -0.12 -2.01 0.32
N ALA A 48 -1.22 -2.76 0.32
CA ALA A 48 -1.97 -3.11 1.51
C ALA A 48 -2.13 -4.62 1.61
N TYR A 49 -2.13 -5.15 2.82
CA TYR A 49 -2.37 -6.56 3.06
C TYR A 49 -3.24 -6.82 4.29
N ILE A 50 -4.08 -7.85 4.18
CA ILE A 50 -4.96 -8.35 5.23
C ILE A 50 -4.63 -9.83 5.43
N ILE A 51 -4.41 -10.23 6.69
CA ILE A 51 -4.28 -11.64 7.07
C ILE A 51 -5.67 -12.10 7.50
N ASP A 52 -6.22 -13.08 6.80
CA ASP A 52 -7.52 -13.68 7.08
C ASP A 52 -7.37 -15.19 7.22
N ASN A 53 -7.29 -15.67 8.46
CA ASN A 53 -7.04 -17.08 8.78
C ASN A 53 -5.78 -17.61 8.07
N LYS A 54 -5.95 -18.50 7.08
CA LYS A 54 -4.88 -19.10 6.27
C LYS A 54 -4.60 -18.35 4.97
N ARG A 55 -5.29 -17.23 4.71
CA ARG A 55 -5.19 -16.44 3.49
C ARG A 55 -4.47 -15.12 3.76
N ILE A 56 -3.63 -14.70 2.82
CA ILE A 56 -3.10 -13.34 2.77
C ILE A 56 -3.72 -12.69 1.54
N ILE A 57 -4.45 -11.61 1.75
CA ILE A 57 -5.02 -10.79 0.67
C ILE A 57 -4.12 -9.58 0.51
N VAL A 58 -3.65 -9.33 -0.72
CA VAL A 58 -2.76 -8.23 -1.05
C VAL A 58 -3.43 -7.37 -2.11
N THR A 59 -3.41 -6.05 -1.90
CA THR A 59 -3.83 -5.05 -2.89
C THR A 59 -2.65 -4.14 -3.17
N GLU A 60 -2.32 -3.99 -4.44
CA GLU A 60 -1.20 -3.17 -4.90
C GLU A 60 -1.68 -2.19 -5.96
N ALA A 61 -1.12 -0.99 -5.94
CA ALA A 61 -1.30 0.00 -6.98
C ALA A 61 -0.01 0.81 -7.12
N GLY A 62 0.43 1.05 -8.35
CA GLY A 62 1.63 1.82 -8.61
C GLY A 62 1.59 2.51 -9.96
N GLY A 63 2.30 3.62 -10.07
CA GLY A 63 2.34 4.41 -11.30
C GLY A 63 3.09 5.72 -11.11
N LYS A 64 3.16 6.53 -12.18
CA LYS A 64 3.78 7.86 -12.11
C LYS A 64 3.10 8.70 -11.03
N LYS A 65 3.91 9.40 -10.23
CA LYS A 65 3.45 10.20 -9.10
C LYS A 65 2.36 11.20 -9.48
N GLU A 66 2.56 11.93 -10.58
CA GLU A 66 1.62 12.91 -11.11
C GLU A 66 0.21 12.34 -11.39
N LEU A 67 0.14 11.08 -11.81
CA LEU A 67 -1.14 10.40 -12.10
C LEU A 67 -1.76 9.78 -10.84
N MET A 68 -0.93 9.33 -9.90
CA MET A 68 -1.34 8.55 -8.73
C MET A 68 -1.70 9.41 -7.52
N GLU A 69 -1.03 10.55 -7.32
CA GLU A 69 -1.20 11.41 -6.14
C GLU A 69 -2.68 11.77 -5.87
N PRO A 70 -3.51 12.13 -6.87
CA PRO A 70 -4.93 12.45 -6.66
C PRO A 70 -5.77 11.26 -6.16
N TYR A 71 -5.29 10.04 -6.30
CA TYR A 71 -6.00 8.81 -5.96
C TYR A 71 -5.54 8.17 -4.65
N ARG A 72 -4.50 8.69 -3.98
CA ARG A 72 -3.97 8.09 -2.74
C ARG A 72 -5.03 7.87 -1.67
N ALA A 73 -5.85 8.89 -1.39
CA ALA A 73 -6.96 8.77 -0.44
C ALA A 73 -8.05 7.78 -0.92
N LYS A 74 -8.28 7.70 -2.23
CA LYS A 74 -9.25 6.76 -2.81
C LYS A 74 -8.78 5.32 -2.67
N LEU A 75 -7.47 5.04 -2.81
CA LEU A 75 -6.90 3.72 -2.58
C LEU A 75 -7.11 3.25 -1.14
N GLN A 76 -6.82 4.12 -0.16
CA GLN A 76 -7.07 3.80 1.25
C GLN A 76 -8.56 3.55 1.52
N LYS A 77 -9.45 4.36 0.94
CA LYS A 77 -10.90 4.15 1.03
C LYS A 77 -11.34 2.82 0.40
N ALA A 78 -10.77 2.46 -0.74
CA ALA A 78 -11.05 1.20 -1.41
C ALA A 78 -10.67 0.01 -0.51
N VAL A 79 -9.47 0.03 0.09
CA VAL A 79 -9.03 -1.01 1.04
C VAL A 79 -9.93 -1.05 2.28
N LYS A 80 -10.35 0.09 2.82
CA LYS A 80 -11.30 0.14 3.94
C LYS A 80 -12.62 -0.56 3.60
N SER A 81 -13.11 -0.37 2.38
CA SER A 81 -14.38 -0.93 1.89
C SER A 81 -14.31 -2.37 1.37
N LEU A 82 -13.13 -3.02 1.40
CA LEU A 82 -12.97 -4.39 0.92
C LEU A 82 -13.88 -5.34 1.72
N LYS A 83 -14.72 -6.09 0.99
CA LYS A 83 -15.54 -7.16 1.54
C LYS A 83 -14.86 -8.50 1.30
N ILE A 84 -14.45 -9.15 2.38
CA ILE A 84 -13.82 -10.47 2.36
C ILE A 84 -14.89 -11.48 2.79
N GLN A 85 -15.13 -12.47 1.92
CA GLN A 85 -16.05 -13.59 2.15
C GLN A 85 -15.33 -14.77 2.82
#